data_AF-A0A645JXC1-F1
#
_entry.id   AF-A0A645JXC1-F1
#
_cell.length_a   1.000
_cell.length_b   1.000
_cell.length_c   1.000
_cell.angle_alpha   90.00
_cell.angle_beta   90.00
_cell.angle_gamma   90.00
#
_symmetry.space_group_name_H-M   'P 1'
#
loop_
_entity.id
_entity.type
_entity.pdbx_description
1 polymer ?
#
loop_
_entity_poly.entity_id
_entity_poly.type
_entity_poly.pdbx_seq_one_letter_code
_entity_poly.pdbx_strand_id
1 'polypeptide(L)'
;MMTQEEVASVMCYCKESGITYKARLSELGIPEWRFYSSKARYAKSQSGDSAGEFIQLTSGGPLVPIPSFAAGNGRQPKEKKDRHTSREMSVELRTVTGTLVHIRGEMNESFLQAIIQASSSHV
;
A
#
# COMPACT_ATOMS: atom_id res chain seq x y z
N MET A 1 0.09 21.06 -9.23
CA MET A 1 -0.20 19.62 -9.47
C MET A 1 -0.90 19.04 -8.24
N MET A 2 -1.59 17.92 -8.35
CA MET A 2 -2.20 17.21 -7.22
C MET A 2 -1.17 16.22 -6.66
N THR A 3 -1.07 16.04 -5.34
CA THR A 3 -0.05 15.17 -4.74
C THR A 3 -0.43 13.69 -4.83
N GLN A 4 0.52 12.80 -4.58
CA GLN A 4 0.29 11.35 -4.63
C GLN A 4 -0.69 10.91 -3.53
N GLU A 5 -0.58 11.50 -2.34
CA GLU A 5 -1.46 11.26 -1.19
C GLU A 5 -2.89 11.73 -1.48
N GLU A 6 -3.04 12.89 -2.12
CA GLU A 6 -4.36 13.39 -2.54
C GLU A 6 -5.02 12.46 -3.56
N VAL A 7 -4.27 11.97 -4.55
CA VAL A 7 -4.81 11.04 -5.57
C VAL A 7 -5.15 9.70 -4.92
N ALA A 8 -4.31 9.20 -4.02
CA ALA A 8 -4.55 7.98 -3.26
C ALA A 8 -5.81 8.09 -2.39
N SER A 9 -5.98 9.22 -1.68
CA SER A 9 -7.14 9.46 -0.83
C SER A 9 -8.45 9.47 -1.62
N VAL A 10 -8.48 10.15 -2.78
CA VAL A 10 -9.65 10.11 -3.69
C VAL A 10 -9.91 8.69 -4.18
N MET A 11 -8.86 7.93 -4.50
CA MET A 11 -9.00 6.55 -4.95
C MET A 11 -9.54 5.61 -3.87
N CYS A 12 -9.02 5.69 -2.65
CA CYS A 12 -9.49 4.90 -1.52
C CYS A 12 -10.93 5.26 -1.16
N TYR A 13 -11.28 6.55 -1.13
CA TYR A 13 -12.63 7.00 -0.81
C TYR A 13 -13.67 6.48 -1.82
N CYS A 14 -13.38 6.56 -3.12
CA CYS A 14 -14.26 5.99 -4.15
C CYS A 14 -14.38 4.47 -4.04
N LYS A 15 -13.30 3.77 -3.66
CA LYS A 15 -13.31 2.31 -3.47
C LYS A 15 -14.14 1.89 -2.25
N GLU A 16 -14.04 2.63 -1.15
CA GLU A 16 -14.74 2.33 0.11
C GLU A 16 -16.20 2.76 0.08
N SER A 17 -16.48 3.95 -0.47
CA SER A 17 -17.85 4.50 -0.52
C SER A 17 -18.65 4.01 -1.73
N GLY A 18 -18.03 3.30 -2.67
CA GLY A 18 -18.69 2.80 -3.89
C GLY A 18 -19.14 3.89 -4.87
N ILE A 19 -18.67 5.13 -4.70
CA ILE A 19 -19.04 6.26 -5.55
C ILE A 19 -18.08 6.42 -6.73
N THR A 20 -18.56 7.04 -7.81
CA THR A 20 -17.72 7.31 -8.98
C THR A 20 -16.67 8.38 -8.69
N TYR A 21 -15.51 8.29 -9.37
CA TYR A 21 -14.49 9.33 -9.30
C TYR A 21 -15.04 10.72 -9.67
N LYS A 22 -15.94 10.79 -10.66
CA LYS A 22 -16.54 12.04 -11.10
C LYS A 22 -17.36 12.71 -10.00
N ALA A 23 -18.19 11.95 -9.29
CA ALA A 23 -18.98 12.47 -8.18
C ALA A 23 -18.06 13.03 -7.08
N ARG A 24 -17.03 12.27 -6.69
CA ARG A 24 -16.07 12.71 -5.66
C ARG A 24 -15.26 13.93 -6.07
N LEU A 25 -14.82 14.00 -7.33
CA LEU A 25 -14.07 15.15 -7.85
C LEU A 25 -14.95 16.40 -7.92
N SER A 26 -16.22 16.24 -8.28
CA SER A 26 -17.21 17.33 -8.26
C SER A 26 -17.46 17.85 -6.85
N GLU A 27 -17.59 16.97 -5.85
CA GLU A 27 -17.73 17.36 -4.43
C GLU A 27 -16.52 18.15 -3.93
N LEU A 28 -15.31 17.73 -4.31
CA LEU A 28 -14.07 18.37 -3.89
C LEU A 28 -13.72 19.62 -4.72
N GLY A 29 -14.53 19.96 -5.73
CA GLY A 29 -14.23 21.06 -6.66
C GLY A 29 -12.96 20.86 -7.47
N ILE A 30 -12.51 19.60 -7.64
CA ILE A 30 -11.28 19.26 -8.36
C ILE A 30 -11.63 19.04 -9.84
N PRO A 31 -11.01 19.79 -10.78
CA PRO A 31 -11.19 19.53 -12.20
C PRO A 31 -10.70 18.12 -12.58
N GLU A 32 -11.51 17.39 -13.35
CA GLU A 32 -11.20 16.00 -13.76
C GLU A 32 -9.81 15.88 -14.41
N TRP A 33 -9.43 16.84 -15.27
CA TRP A 33 -8.14 16.84 -15.95
C TRP A 33 -6.95 16.85 -14.97
N ARG A 34 -7.07 17.54 -13.83
CA ARG A 34 -6.00 17.64 -12.82
C ARG A 34 -5.79 16.28 -12.16
N PHE A 35 -6.87 15.60 -11.84
CA PHE A 35 -6.84 14.26 -11.25
C PHE A 35 -6.28 13.23 -12.24
N TYR A 36 -6.84 13.13 -13.45
CA TYR A 36 -6.41 12.14 -14.44
C TYR A 36 -4.97 12.37 -14.92
N SER A 37 -4.55 13.64 -15.07
CA SER A 37 -3.15 13.98 -15.39
C SER A 37 -2.18 13.52 -14.31
N SER A 38 -2.52 13.76 -13.03
CA SER A 38 -1.67 13.37 -11.90
C SER A 38 -1.66 11.85 -11.71
N LYS A 39 -2.83 11.19 -11.79
CA LYS A 39 -2.97 9.72 -11.75
C LYS A 39 -2.13 9.04 -12.84
N ALA A 40 -2.18 9.54 -14.07
CA ALA A 40 -1.40 8.98 -15.18
C ALA A 40 0.12 9.14 -14.99
N ARG A 41 0.56 10.22 -14.33
CA ARG A 41 1.98 10.41 -13.98
C ARG A 41 2.43 9.41 -12.92
N TYR A 42 1.67 9.27 -11.82
CA TYR A 42 2.02 8.34 -10.74
C TYR A 42 1.95 6.87 -11.18
N ALA A 43 1.04 6.53 -12.11
CA ALA A 43 1.00 5.21 -12.74
C ALA A 43 2.29 4.86 -13.51
N LYS A 44 2.88 5.83 -14.22
CA LYS A 44 4.15 5.64 -14.93
C LYS A 44 5.31 5.49 -13.95
N SER A 45 5.30 6.24 -12.85
CA SER A 45 6.30 6.14 -11.79
C SER A 45 6.24 4.81 -11.02
N GLN A 46 5.06 4.22 -10.87
CA GLN A 46 4.89 2.88 -10.25
C GLN A 46 5.29 1.71 -11.18
N SER A 47 5.33 1.91 -12.50
CA SER A 47 5.61 0.84 -13.47
C SER A 47 7.10 0.62 -13.71
N GLY A 48 8.00 1.43 -13.13
CA GLY A 48 9.44 1.24 -13.26
C GLY A 48 9.97 0.32 -12.16
N ASP A 49 10.36 -0.91 -12.51
CA ASP A 49 11.26 -1.83 -11.79
C ASP A 49 11.29 -1.81 -10.23
N SER A 50 10.17 -1.55 -9.57
CA SER A 50 10.08 -1.74 -8.11
C SER A 50 9.81 -3.21 -7.81
N ALA A 51 10.90 -3.98 -7.74
CA ALA A 51 10.97 -5.24 -7.04
C ALA A 51 10.58 -5.01 -5.55
N GLY A 52 9.29 -5.13 -5.25
CA GLY A 52 8.72 -4.93 -3.91
C GLY A 52 8.07 -3.55 -3.77
N GLU A 53 6.75 -3.54 -3.53
CA GLU A 53 6.01 -2.34 -3.16
C GLU A 53 6.27 -2.07 -1.67
N PHE A 54 7.00 -0.98 -1.37
CA PHE A 54 7.24 -0.57 0.01
C PHE A 54 5.96 0.06 0.59
N ILE A 55 5.50 -0.47 1.73
CA ILE A 55 4.45 0.16 2.51
C ILE A 55 5.06 1.39 3.20
N GLN A 56 4.64 2.59 2.78
CA GLN A 56 5.10 3.82 3.41
C GLN A 56 4.46 3.97 4.79
N LEU A 57 5.27 3.85 5.84
CA LEU A 57 4.87 4.12 7.22
C LEU A 57 4.77 5.63 7.41
N THR A 58 3.57 6.19 7.38
CA THR A 58 3.36 7.57 7.85
C THR A 58 3.47 7.57 9.38
N SER A 59 4.12 8.59 9.96
CA SER A 59 4.34 8.68 11.41
C SER A 59 2.99 8.68 12.14
N GLY A 60 2.63 7.53 12.73
CA GLY A 60 1.39 7.33 13.49
C GLY A 60 0.10 7.14 12.66
N GLY A 61 0.17 7.00 11.34
CA GLY A 61 -0.99 6.76 10.48
C GLY A 61 -1.23 5.27 10.17
N PRO A 62 -2.47 4.88 9.78
CA PRO A 62 -2.78 3.51 9.40
C PRO A 62 -1.93 3.06 8.20
N LEU A 63 -1.54 1.77 8.21
CA LEU A 63 -0.80 1.12 7.14
C LEU A 63 -1.71 0.92 5.93
N VAL A 64 -1.90 1.97 5.14
CA VAL A 64 -2.72 1.90 3.93
C VAL A 64 -1.78 1.72 2.73
N PRO A 65 -1.84 0.57 2.03
CA PRO A 65 -1.14 0.41 0.76
C PRO A 65 -1.56 1.54 -0.18
N ILE A 66 -0.58 2.21 -0.80
CA ILE A 66 -0.87 3.21 -1.82
C ILE A 66 -1.60 2.48 -2.95
N PRO A 67 -2.80 2.92 -3.35
CA PRO A 67 -3.55 2.20 -4.37
C PRO A 67 -2.79 2.27 -5.69
N SER A 68 -2.74 1.15 -6.42
CA SER A 68 -2.14 1.11 -7.75
C SER A 68 -2.80 2.13 -8.67
N PHE A 69 -2.02 3.11 -9.15
CA PHE A 69 -2.50 4.18 -10.04
C PHE A 69 -2.65 3.70 -11.49
N ALA A 70 -2.05 2.57 -11.86
CA ALA A 70 -2.16 1.97 -13.18
C ALA A 70 -3.59 1.54 -13.50
N ALA A 71 -4.03 1.76 -14.74
CA ALA A 71 -5.30 1.23 -15.22
C ALA A 71 -5.21 -0.30 -15.23
N GLY A 72 -5.91 -0.95 -14.32
CA GLY A 72 -6.04 -2.41 -14.27
C GLY A 72 -6.83 -2.94 -15.48
N ASN A 73 -6.22 -2.93 -16.67
CA ASN A 73 -6.66 -3.78 -17.79
C ASN A 73 -5.98 -5.16 -17.74
N GLY A 74 -5.08 -5.38 -16.78
CA GLY A 74 -4.68 -6.72 -16.39
C GLY A 74 -5.77 -7.32 -15.52
N ARG A 75 -6.30 -8.47 -15.91
CA ARG A 75 -7.09 -9.37 -15.06
C ARG A 75 -6.55 -9.26 -13.64
N GLN A 76 -7.33 -8.66 -12.73
CA GLN A 76 -7.13 -8.94 -11.32
C GLN A 76 -7.14 -10.46 -11.23
N PRO A 77 -6.06 -11.13 -10.80
CA PRO A 77 -6.21 -12.49 -10.36
C PRO A 77 -7.32 -12.39 -9.33
N LYS A 78 -8.44 -13.07 -9.59
CA LYS A 78 -9.47 -13.30 -8.57
C LYS A 78 -8.70 -13.49 -7.28
N GLU A 79 -8.84 -12.58 -6.32
CA GLU A 79 -8.47 -12.84 -4.95
C GLU A 79 -9.30 -14.07 -4.61
N LYS A 80 -8.70 -15.24 -4.83
CA LYS A 80 -9.04 -16.41 -4.08
C LYS A 80 -8.90 -15.89 -2.67
N LYS A 81 -10.02 -15.94 -1.96
CA LYS A 81 -10.13 -15.85 -0.52
C LYS A 81 -9.20 -16.91 0.06
N ASP A 82 -7.89 -16.64 -0.01
CA ASP A 82 -6.86 -17.47 0.56
C ASP A 82 -6.78 -17.04 2.01
N ARG A 83 -7.71 -17.62 2.77
CA ARG A 83 -7.58 -17.69 4.22
C ARG A 83 -6.21 -18.29 4.49
N HIS A 84 -5.29 -17.46 5.00
CA HIS A 84 -3.98 -17.87 5.51
C HIS A 84 -3.13 -18.65 4.50
N THR A 85 -2.63 -18.00 3.44
CA THR A 85 -1.43 -18.53 2.78
C THR A 85 -0.21 -18.13 3.59
N SER A 86 0.31 -19.11 4.32
CA SER A 86 1.71 -19.11 4.70
C SER A 86 2.56 -18.97 3.44
N ARG A 87 3.53 -18.06 3.44
CA ARG A 87 4.46 -17.87 2.32
C ARG A 87 5.88 -17.85 2.86
N GLU A 88 6.79 -18.50 2.15
CA GLU A 88 8.23 -18.41 2.41
C GLU A 88 8.69 -16.94 2.32
N MET A 89 9.21 -16.41 3.41
CA MET A 89 9.66 -15.01 3.55
C MET A 89 10.96 -14.95 4.38
N SER A 90 11.71 -13.86 4.20
CA SER A 90 12.88 -13.51 5.03
C SER A 90 12.67 -12.13 5.65
N VAL A 91 12.86 -12.03 6.96
CA VAL A 91 12.69 -10.81 7.76
C VAL A 91 14.01 -10.47 8.43
N GLU A 92 14.47 -9.24 8.26
CA GLU A 92 15.67 -8.71 8.90
C GLU A 92 15.31 -7.64 9.93
N LEU A 93 15.86 -7.76 11.13
CA LEU A 93 15.57 -6.90 12.28
C LEU A 93 16.88 -6.46 12.91
N ARG A 94 16.91 -5.23 13.42
CA ARG A 94 18.04 -4.72 14.21
C ARG A 94 17.59 -4.53 15.64
N THR A 95 18.26 -5.19 16.59
CA THR A 95 17.98 -5.01 18.02
C THR A 95 18.51 -3.67 18.52
N VAL A 96 18.04 -3.22 19.69
CA VAL A 96 18.56 -2.03 20.38
C VAL A 96 20.06 -2.12 20.68
N THR A 97 20.59 -3.34 20.85
CA THR A 97 22.02 -3.60 21.03
C THR A 97 22.83 -3.51 19.73
N GLY A 98 22.17 -3.26 18.60
CA GLY A 98 22.78 -3.18 17.27
C GLY A 98 23.00 -4.53 16.59
N THR A 99 22.56 -5.64 17.19
CA THR A 99 22.65 -6.97 16.60
C THR A 99 21.64 -7.11 15.47
N LEU A 100 22.08 -7.65 14.33
CA LEU A 100 21.19 -8.00 13.21
C LEU A 100 20.66 -9.42 13.40
N VAL A 101 19.34 -9.56 13.27
CA VAL A 101 18.62 -10.83 13.34
C VAL A 101 17.98 -11.08 11.98
N HIS A 102 18.23 -12.24 11.40
CA HIS A 102 17.64 -12.68 10.14
C HIS A 102 16.76 -13.91 10.41
N ILE A 103 15.48 -13.81 10.09
CA ILE A 103 14.48 -14.88 10.28
C ILE A 103 14.00 -15.30 8.89
N ARG A 104 14.13 -16.57 8.54
CA ARG A 104 13.66 -17.10 7.26
C ARG A 104 12.75 -18.30 7.47
N GLY A 105 11.68 -18.34 6.70
CA GLY A 105 10.81 -19.50 6.61
C GLY A 105 9.41 -19.13 6.16
N GLU A 106 8.53 -20.10 6.24
CA GLU A 106 7.11 -19.94 5.98
C GLU A 106 6.43 -19.12 7.07
N MET A 107 5.87 -17.98 6.69
CA MET A 107 5.25 -17.03 7.61
C MET A 107 3.88 -16.60 7.09
N ASN A 108 2.95 -16.36 8.01
CA ASN A 108 1.63 -15.82 7.73
C ASN A 108 1.46 -14.44 8.39
N GLU A 109 0.33 -13.78 8.13
CA GLU A 109 0.04 -12.44 8.65
C GLU A 109 0.18 -12.34 10.19
N SER A 110 -0.39 -13.31 10.93
CA SER A 110 -0.29 -13.34 12.39
C SER A 110 1.15 -13.45 12.89
N PHE A 111 2.00 -14.19 12.17
CA PHE A 111 3.41 -14.34 12.53
C PHE A 111 4.18 -13.04 12.29
N LEU A 112 3.92 -12.35 11.17
CA LEU A 112 4.51 -11.04 10.89
C LEU A 112 4.07 -9.99 11.92
N GLN A 113 2.78 -9.97 12.28
CA GLN A 113 2.26 -9.06 13.32
C GLN A 113 2.93 -9.32 14.68
N ALA A 114 3.13 -10.58 15.06
CA ALA A 114 3.82 -10.94 16.30
C ALA A 114 5.29 -10.48 16.31
N ILE A 115 6.01 -10.64 15.19
CA ILE A 115 7.39 -10.13 15.05
C ILE A 115 7.43 -8.60 15.23
N ILE A 116 6.53 -7.88 14.56
CA ILE A 116 6.47 -6.41 14.64
C ILE A 116 6.14 -5.97 16.07
N GLN A 117 5.15 -6.59 16.73
CA GLN A 117 4.78 -6.24 18.11
C GLN A 117 5.91 -6.53 19.10
N ALA A 118 6.57 -7.68 18.98
CA ALA A 118 7.67 -8.07 19.87
C ALA A 118 8.93 -7.20 19.68
N SER A 119 9.13 -6.66 18.47
CA SER A 119 10.25 -5.76 18.17
C SER A 119 9.95 -4.29 18.50
N SER A 120 8.68 -3.90 18.56
CA SER A 120 8.26 -2.51 18.82
C SER A 120 8.05 -2.19 20.30
N SER A 121 8.03 -3.19 21.19
CA SER A 121 7.71 -3.05 22.63
C SER A 121 8.87 -2.54 23.50
N HIS A 122 9.90 -1.97 22.89
CA HIS A 122 10.98 -1.26 23.59
C HIS A 122 11.08 0.18 23.09
N VAL A 123 10.27 1.05 23.70
CA VAL A 123 10.50 2.49 23.77
C VAL A 123 10.51 2.87 25.25
#